data_AF-A0A3D5F0P2-F1
#
_entry.id   AF-A0A3D5F0P2-F1
#
_cell.length_a   1.000
_cell.length_b   1.000
_cell.length_c   1.000
_cell.angle_alpha   90.00
_cell.angle_beta   90.00
_cell.angle_gamma   90.00
#
_symmetry.space_group_name_H-M   'P 1'
#
loop_
_entity.id
_entity.type
_entity.pdbx_description
1 polymer ?
#
loop_
_entity_poly.entity_id
_entity_poly.type
_entity_poly.pdbx_seq_one_letter_code
_entity_poly.pdbx_strand_id
1 'polypeptide(L)'
;MHRAHSKPVVGPDAAIAPPVAAGELKFEVALAELAGIIENMEGGRLPLAESLAAYRRGSELLRHCQQQLADAEREMQILENGSLRDFEPGSGETG
;
A
#
# COMPACT_ATOMS: atom_id res chain seq x y z
N MET A 1 -51.72 13.73 -10.22
CA MET A 1 -50.67 14.75 -10.43
C MET A 1 -49.39 14.24 -9.80
N HIS A 2 -48.39 13.86 -10.62
CA HIS A 2 -47.14 13.25 -10.17
C HIS A 2 -46.19 14.33 -9.65
N ARG A 3 -45.88 14.33 -8.35
CA ARG A 3 -44.88 15.23 -7.78
C ARG A 3 -43.52 14.56 -7.87
N ALA A 4 -42.71 14.99 -8.83
CA ALA A 4 -41.33 14.57 -8.95
C ALA A 4 -40.46 15.20 -7.85
N HIS A 5 -39.67 14.34 -7.21
CA HIS A 5 -38.25 14.46 -6.85
C HIS A 5 -37.73 15.70 -6.11
N SER A 6 -37.02 15.45 -5.00
CA SER A 6 -35.57 15.72 -4.98
C SER A 6 -34.91 14.93 -3.85
N LYS A 7 -34.08 13.94 -4.23
CA LYS A 7 -33.01 13.43 -3.35
C LYS A 7 -31.94 14.53 -3.27
N PRO A 8 -31.27 14.73 -2.13
CA PRO A 8 -30.21 15.72 -2.03
C PRO A 8 -29.07 15.30 -2.95
N VAL A 9 -28.70 16.19 -3.88
CA VAL A 9 -27.45 16.13 -4.62
C VAL A 9 -26.35 16.54 -3.63
N VAL A 10 -25.54 15.57 -3.20
CA VAL A 10 -24.27 15.90 -2.56
C VAL A 10 -23.37 16.49 -3.64
N GLY A 11 -22.90 17.71 -3.43
CA GLY A 11 -22.05 18.44 -4.37
C GLY A 11 -20.64 17.82 -4.47
N PRO A 12 -19.82 18.25 -5.44
CA PRO A 12 -18.52 17.68 -5.77
C PRO A 12 -17.40 17.95 -4.73
N ASP A 13 -17.75 18.34 -3.51
CA ASP A 13 -16.82 18.69 -2.44
C ASP A 13 -17.05 17.82 -1.20
N ALA A 14 -17.18 16.50 -1.42
CA ALA A 14 -16.95 15.56 -0.33
C ALA A 14 -15.42 15.53 -0.11
N ALA A 15 -14.96 16.48 0.70
CA ALA A 15 -13.57 16.68 1.08
C ALA A 15 -12.92 15.37 1.54
N ILE A 16 -12.21 14.74 0.60
CA ILE A 16 -11.19 13.76 0.90
C ILE A 16 -10.06 14.59 1.53
N ALA A 17 -9.83 14.42 2.83
CA ALA A 17 -8.66 14.96 3.52
C ALA A 17 -7.40 14.75 2.65
N PRO A 18 -6.42 15.69 2.66
CA PRO A 18 -5.25 15.57 1.81
C PRO A 18 -4.61 14.22 2.06
N PRO A 19 -4.43 13.37 1.03
CA PRO A 19 -3.87 12.06 1.25
C PRO A 19 -2.45 12.24 1.76
N VAL A 20 -2.15 11.65 2.92
CA VAL A 20 -0.78 11.53 3.41
C VAL A 20 0.05 10.92 2.28
N ALA A 21 1.24 11.46 2.03
CA ALA A 21 2.08 10.99 0.94
C ALA A 21 2.34 9.48 1.15
N ALA A 22 2.17 8.68 0.10
CA ALA A 22 2.27 7.22 0.23
C ALA A 22 3.58 6.77 0.89
N GLY A 23 4.68 7.49 0.61
CA GLY A 23 6.01 7.26 1.17
C GLY A 23 6.13 7.41 2.69
N GLU A 24 5.16 8.03 3.36
CA GLU A 24 5.17 8.26 4.82
C GLU A 24 4.33 7.22 5.58
N LEU A 25 3.58 6.37 4.87
CA LEU A 25 2.68 5.40 5.49
C LEU A 25 3.43 4.16 5.96
N LYS A 26 3.00 3.59 7.09
CA LYS A 26 3.42 2.24 7.48
C LYS A 26 2.82 1.20 6.52
N PHE A 27 3.52 0.08 6.32
CA PHE A 27 3.09 -1.02 5.46
C PHE A 27 1.62 -1.39 5.60
N GLU A 28 1.17 -1.72 6.81
CA GLU A 28 -0.22 -2.14 7.07
C GLU A 28 -1.25 -1.08 6.66
N VAL A 29 -0.93 0.20 6.86
CA VAL A 29 -1.82 1.31 6.51
C VAL A 29 -1.87 1.49 4.99
N ALA A 30 -0.71 1.46 4.33
CA ALA A 30 -0.64 1.56 2.88
C ALA A 30 -1.33 0.39 2.18
N LEU A 31 -1.19 -0.82 2.71
CA LEU A 31 -1.83 -2.03 2.20
C LEU A 31 -3.34 -1.99 2.38
N ALA A 32 -3.83 -1.57 3.55
CA ALA A 32 -5.26 -1.42 3.80
C ALA A 32 -5.90 -0.38 2.87
N GLU A 33 -5.23 0.76 2.65
CA GLU A 33 -5.69 1.78 1.72
C GLU A 33 -5.73 1.25 0.27
N LEU A 34 -4.67 0.53 -0.16
CA LEU A 34 -4.61 -0.09 -1.48
C LEU A 34 -5.75 -1.10 -1.69
N ALA A 35 -6.04 -1.94 -0.69
CA ALA A 35 -7.14 -2.91 -0.75
C ALA A 35 -8.50 -2.21 -0.91
N GLY A 36 -8.75 -1.14 -0.15
CA GLY A 36 -9.98 -0.35 -0.29
C GLY A 36 -10.11 0.33 -1.66
N ILE A 37 -9.01 0.78 -2.26
CA ILE A 37 -9.00 1.31 -3.63
C ILE A 37 -9.39 0.22 -4.64
N ILE A 38 -8.83 -0.98 -4.52
CA ILE A 38 -9.15 -2.11 -5.40
C ILE A 38 -10.63 -2.46 -5.28
N GLU A 39 -11.16 -2.59 -4.06
CA GLU A 39 -12.58 -2.89 -3.81
C GLU A 39 -13.50 -1.85 -4.48
N ASN A 40 -13.15 -0.56 -4.37
CA ASN A 40 -13.90 0.51 -5.03
C ASN A 40 -13.84 0.39 -6.56
N MET A 41 -12.67 0.06 -7.12
CA MET A 41 -12.47 -0.13 -8.57
C MET A 41 -13.25 -1.32 -9.12
N GLU A 42 -13.27 -2.44 -8.40
CA GLU A 42 -14.00 -3.65 -8.76
C GLU A 42 -15.52 -3.45 -8.75
N GLY A 43 -16.01 -2.47 -7.98
CA GLY A 43 -17.42 -2.07 -7.97
C GLY A 43 -17.94 -1.50 -9.30
N GLY A 44 -17.07 -1.18 -10.26
CA GLY A 44 -17.41 -0.89 -11.67
C GLY A 44 -18.25 0.36 -11.94
N ARG A 45 -18.49 1.20 -10.92
CA ARG A 45 -19.36 2.40 -10.99
C ARG A 45 -18.62 3.73 -10.86
N LEU A 46 -17.29 3.70 -10.81
CA LEU A 46 -16.48 4.91 -10.71
C LEU A 46 -16.49 5.69 -12.03
N PRO A 47 -16.80 7.01 -12.01
CA PRO A 47 -16.54 7.89 -13.13
C PRO A 47 -15.08 7.84 -13.58
N LEU A 48 -14.81 8.09 -14.86
CA LEU A 48 -13.45 8.00 -15.43
C LEU A 48 -12.40 8.79 -14.66
N ALA A 49 -12.73 10.02 -14.24
CA ALA A 49 -11.81 10.87 -13.49
C ALA A 49 -11.43 10.25 -12.14
N GLU A 50 -12.39 9.65 -11.45
CA GLU A 50 -12.17 8.94 -10.17
C GLU A 50 -11.39 7.65 -10.38
N SER A 51 -11.70 6.88 -11.43
CA SER A 51 -10.93 5.68 -11.81
C SER A 51 -9.47 5.99 -12.08
N LEU A 52 -9.17 7.11 -12.74
CA LEU A 52 -7.80 7.56 -12.98
C LEU A 52 -7.10 8.01 -11.69
N ALA A 53 -7.82 8.65 -10.76
CA ALA A 53 -7.29 9.04 -9.46
C ALA A 53 -6.99 7.80 -8.59
N ALA A 54 -7.93 6.86 -8.52
CA ALA A 54 -7.81 5.58 -7.85
C ALA A 54 -6.59 4.79 -8.37
N TYR A 55 -6.44 4.69 -9.70
CA TYR A 55 -5.27 4.03 -10.31
C TYR A 55 -3.94 4.70 -9.91
N ARG A 56 -3.86 6.03 -9.99
CA ARG A 56 -2.63 6.76 -9.61
C ARG A 56 -2.27 6.48 -8.16
N ARG A 57 -3.21 6.69 -7.24
CA ARG A 57 -2.99 6.45 -5.81
C ARG A 57 -2.64 5.00 -5.52
N GLY A 58 -3.37 4.05 -6.10
CA GLY A 58 -3.08 2.62 -5.97
C GLY A 58 -1.67 2.26 -6.44
N SER A 59 -1.22 2.86 -7.56
CA SER A 59 0.13 2.63 -8.08
C SER A 59 1.24 3.21 -7.20
N GLU A 60 0.98 4.32 -6.51
CA GLU A 60 1.90 4.90 -5.51
C GLU A 60 2.00 4.01 -4.27
N LEU A 61 0.85 3.57 -3.73
CA LEU A 61 0.79 2.68 -2.57
C LEU A 61 1.46 1.33 -2.87
N LEU A 62 1.22 0.75 -4.05
CA LEU A 62 1.83 -0.51 -4.45
C LEU A 62 3.36 -0.40 -4.49
N ARG A 63 3.90 0.66 -5.11
CA ARG A 63 5.34 0.92 -5.14
C ARG A 63 5.92 1.07 -3.73
N HIS A 64 5.22 1.78 -2.85
CA HIS A 64 5.63 1.96 -1.47
C HIS A 64 5.66 0.65 -0.67
N CYS A 65 4.62 -0.19 -0.80
CA CYS A 65 4.57 -1.50 -0.17
C CYS A 65 5.71 -2.40 -0.66
N GLN A 66 5.98 -2.42 -1.97
CA GLN A 66 7.08 -3.19 -2.54
C GLN A 66 8.45 -2.73 -2.01
N GLN A 67 8.64 -1.41 -1.88
CA GLN A 67 9.88 -0.85 -1.33
C GLN A 67 10.10 -1.29 0.13
N GLN A 68 9.08 -1.18 0.98
CA GLN A 68 9.18 -1.61 2.38
C GLN A 68 9.49 -3.11 2.50
N LEU A 69 8.89 -3.96 1.66
CA LEU A 69 9.19 -5.39 1.64
C LEU A 69 10.64 -5.66 1.21
N ALA A 70 11.12 -4.96 0.18
CA ALA A 70 12.49 -5.10 -0.31
C ALA A 70 13.53 -4.65 0.74
N ASP A 71 13.22 -3.61 1.50
CA ASP A 71 14.08 -3.14 2.58
C ASP A 71 14.11 -4.13 3.75
N ALA A 72 12.96 -4.72 4.11
CA ALA A 72 12.90 -5.77 5.13
C ALA A 72 13.67 -7.03 4.70
N GLU A 73 13.57 -7.44 3.44
CA GLU A 73 14.33 -8.56 2.89
C GLU A 73 15.84 -8.29 2.96
N ARG A 74 16.27 -7.08 2.60
CA ARG A 74 17.68 -6.68 2.69
C ARG A 74 18.19 -6.71 4.13
N GLU A 75 17.38 -6.27 5.09
CA GLU A 75 17.72 -6.32 6.51
C GLU A 75 17.92 -7.77 6.97
N MET A 76 17.03 -8.69 6.58
CA MET A 76 17.20 -10.12 6.87
C MET A 76 18.51 -10.69 6.29
N GLN A 77 18.82 -10.37 5.04
CA GLN A 77 20.07 -10.84 4.39
C GLN A 77 21.33 -10.36 5.14
N ILE A 78 21.31 -9.12 5.66
CA ILE A 78 22.42 -8.58 6.46
C ILE A 78 22.56 -9.35 7.77
N LEU A 79 21.44 -9.63 8.46
CA LEU A 79 21.43 -10.39 9.72
C LEU A 79 21.93 -11.82 9.53
N GLU A 80 21.50 -12.50 8.46
CA GLU A 80 21.94 -13.86 8.12
C GLU A 80 23.44 -13.89 7.83
N ASN A 81 23.94 -12.96 7.01
CA ASN A 81 25.35 -12.90 6.65
C ASN A 81 26.25 -12.46 7.83
N GLY A 82 25.73 -11.65 8.75
CA GLY A 82 26.40 -11.34 10.02
C GLY A 82 26.49 -12.55 10.94
N SER A 83 25.36 -13.25 11.14
CA SER A 83 25.29 -14.45 11.98
C SER A 83 26.14 -15.62 11.46
N LEU A 84 26.28 -15.76 10.14
CA LEU A 84 27.13 -16.79 9.52
C LEU A 84 28.62 -16.52 9.70
N ARG A 85 29.06 -15.25 9.78
CA ARG A 85 30.47 -14.92 10.09
C ARG A 85 30.81 -15.13 11.56
N ASP A 86 29.85 -14.93 12.45
CA ASP A 86 30.04 -15.19 13.89
C ASP A 86 30.05 -16.70 14.19
N PHE A 87 29.48 -17.52 13.30
CA PHE A 87 29.56 -18.98 13.33
C PHE A 87 30.71 -19.50 12.44
N GLU A 88 31.95 -19.36 12.92
CA GLU A 88 33.06 -20.18 12.43
C GLU A 88 33.05 -21.50 13.22
N PRO A 89 32.63 -22.65 12.66
CA PRO A 89 32.80 -23.93 13.32
C PRO A 89 34.29 -24.18 13.43
N GLY A 90 34.81 -23.96 14.64
CA GLY A 90 36.22 -24.14 14.96
C GLY A 90 36.73 -25.44 14.38
N SER A 91 37.87 -25.34 13.70
CA SER A 91 38.69 -26.44 13.21
C SER A 91 38.81 -27.52 14.29
N GLY A 92 37.92 -28.50 14.22
CA GLY A 92 37.94 -29.66 15.09
C GLY A 92 39.07 -30.56 14.62
N GLU A 93 40.23 -30.40 15.25
CA GLU A 93 41.36 -31.30 15.20
C GLU A 93 40.88 -32.75 15.34
N THR A 94 40.83 -33.48 14.21
CA THR A 94 40.75 -34.94 14.24
C THR A 94 42.16 -35.45 14.49
N GLY A 95 42.49 -35.64 15.77
CA GLY A 95 43.59 -36.51 16.20
C GLY A 95 43.28 -37.98 15.97
#